data_AF-A0A1I3UCM7-F1
#
_entry.id   AF-A0A1I3UCM7-F1
#
_cell.length_a   1.000
_cell.length_b   1.000
_cell.length_c   1.000
_cell.angle_alpha   90.00
_cell.angle_beta   90.00
_cell.angle_gamma   90.00
#
_symmetry.space_group_name_H-M   'P 1'
#
loop_
_entity.id
_entity.type
_entity.pdbx_description
1 polymer ?
#
loop_
_entity_poly.entity_id
_entity_poly.type
_entity_poly.pdbx_seq_one_letter_code
_entity_poly.pdbx_strand_id
1 'polypeptide(L)' 'MKVKPSVKKICDKCKVIRRHGRVQVICENLRHKQRQG' A
#
# COMPACT_ATOMS: atom_id res chain seq x y z
N MET A 1 -8.28 2.08 3.80
CA MET A 1 -7.46 0.98 3.24
C MET A 1 -8.05 0.59 1.91
N LYS A 2 -7.29 0.70 0.80
CA LYS A 2 -7.78 0.35 -0.55
C LYS A 2 -7.27 -1.04 -0.93
N VAL A 3 -8.17 -1.98 -1.18
CA VAL A 3 -7.82 -3.33 -1.61
C VAL A 3 -7.80 -3.38 -3.13
N LYS A 4 -6.67 -3.80 -3.72
CA LYS A 4 -6.49 -3.86 -5.18
C LYS A 4 -5.60 -5.06 -5.55
N PRO A 5 -5.80 -5.68 -6.72
CA PRO A 5 -4.91 -6.74 -7.19
C PRO A 5 -3.49 -6.22 -7.49
N SER A 6 -3.37 -4.96 -7.93
CA SER A 6 -2.09 -4.26 -8.12
C SER A 6 -1.97 -3.11 -7.13
N VAL A 7 -0.87 -3.09 -6.38
CA VAL A 7 -0.52 -1.98 -5.47
C VAL A 7 0.66 -1.20 -6.03
N LYS A 8 0.53 0.13 -6.10
CA LYS A 8 1.56 1.05 -6.61
C LYS A 8 1.78 2.21 -5.64
N LYS A 9 2.99 2.79 -5.65
CA LYS A 9 3.25 4.06 -4.94
C LYS A 9 2.46 5.19 -5.59
N ILE A 10 1.90 6.07 -4.78
CA ILE A 10 1.12 7.24 -5.24
C ILE A 10 1.91 8.54 -5.05
N CYS A 11 2.76 8.60 -4.02
CA CYS A 11 3.68 9.71 -3.74
C CYS A 11 5.01 9.18 -3.22
N ASP A 12 6.00 10.05 -3.05
CA ASP A 12 7.37 9.70 -2.64
C ASP A 12 7.43 9.09 -1.24
N LYS A 13 6.49 9.46 -0.38
CA LYS A 13 6.35 8.93 0.99
C LYS A 13 5.70 7.54 1.04
N CYS A 14 5.15 7.03 -0.08
CA CYS A 14 4.56 5.71 -0.12
C CYS A 14 5.64 4.63 -0.04
N LYS A 15 5.58 3.79 0.98
CA LYS A 15 6.46 2.63 1.15
C LYS A 15 5.70 1.35 0.85
N VAL A 16 6.29 0.51 0.00
CA VAL A 16 5.81 -0.84 -0.26
C VAL A 16 6.42 -1.74 0.80
N ILE A 17 5.57 -2.44 1.55
CA ILE A 17 5.98 -3.38 2.61
C ILE A 17 5.35 -4.74 2.35
N ARG A 18 6.00 -5.81 2.83
CA ARG A 18 5.40 -7.14 2.92
C ARG A 18 5.10 -7.45 4.38
N ARG A 19 3.84 -7.69 4.72
CA ARG A 19 3.40 -8.04 6.08
C ARG A 19 2.35 -9.15 6.01
N HIS A 20 2.50 -10.18 6.84
CA HIS A 20 1.63 -11.37 6.86
C HIS A 20 1.47 -12.01 5.46
N GLY A 21 2.58 -12.13 4.72
CA GLY A 21 2.58 -12.72 3.36
C GLY A 21 1.92 -11.87 2.27
N ARG A 22 1.43 -10.66 2.57
CA ARG A 22 0.77 -9.77 1.59
C ARG A 22 1.57 -8.49 1.36
N VAL A 23 1.54 -7.98 0.12
CA VAL A 23 2.13 -6.67 -0.21
C VAL A 23 1.15 -5.56 0.15
N GLN A 24 1.63 -4.53 0.84
CA GLN A 24 0.85 -3.37 1.25
C GLN A 24 1.62 -2.09 0.94
N VAL A 25 0.90 -1.01 0.66
CA VAL A 25 1.47 0.34 0.58
C VAL A 25 1.06 1.08 1.84
N ILE A 26 2.04 1.57 2.58
CA ILE A 26 1.83 2.46 3.72
C ILE A 26 2.27 3.88 3.35
N CYS A 27 1.60 4.85 3.93
CA CYS A 27 1.91 6.26 3.78
C CYS A 27 1.38 6.99 5.03
N GLU A 28 1.96 8.14 5.35
CA GLU A 28 1.40 9.09 6.32
C GLU A 28 -0.04 9.48 5.94
N ASN A 29 -0.28 9.71 4.64
CA ASN A 29 -1.61 9.96 4.13
C ASN A 29 -2.44 8.66 4.04
N LEU A 30 -3.50 8.59 4.85
CA LEU A 30 -4.42 7.44 4.91
C LEU A 30 -5.09 7.11 3.57
N ARG A 31 -5.24 8.09 2.66
CA ARG A 31 -5.83 7.88 1.32
C ARG A 31 -4.97 7.02 0.40
N HIS A 32 -3.67 6.89 0.70
CA HIS A 32 -2.72 6.12 -0.09
C HIS A 32 -2.50 4.69 0.42
N LYS A 33 -3.02 4.34 1.61
CA LYS A 33 -2.88 2.99 2.16
C LYS A 33 -3.56 1.96 1.26
N GLN A 34 -2.79 1.00 0.75
CA GLN A 34 -3.27 -0.06 -0.14
C GLN A 34 -2.88 -1.46 0.34
N ARG A 35 -3.66 -2.48 -0.03
CA ARG A 35 -3.37 -3.90 0.20
C ARG A 35 -3.55 -4.69 -1.10
N GLN A 36 -2.59 -5.57 -1.39
CA GLN A 36 -2.67 -6.53 -2.48
C GLN A 36 -3.60 -7.68 -2.07
N GLY A 37 -4.66 -7.89 -2.85
CA GLY A 37 -5.67 -8.93 -2.60
C GLY A 37 -6.88 -8.46 -1.80
#